data_AF-A0A9D4CB59-F1
#
_entry.id   AF-A0A9D4CB59-F1
#
_cell.length_a   1.000
_cell.length_b   1.000
_cell.length_c   1.000
_cell.angle_alpha   90.00
_cell.angle_beta   90.00
_cell.angle_gamma   90.00
#
_symmetry.space_group_name_H-M   'P 1'
#
loop_
_entity.id
_entity.type
_entity.pdbx_description
1 polymer ?
#
loop_
_entity_poly.entity_id
_entity_poly.type
_entity_poly.pdbx_seq_one_letter_code
_entity_poly.pdbx_strand_id
1 'polypeptide(L)' 'MYFLPGLHVTDSGQVLVCGYLTHTVVQVDRDGRQILAEVVTENNGVILPLSVYYSKHTRSIIVGMRNNTDITVFKEQ' A
#
# COMPACT_ATOMS: atom_id res chain seq x y z
N MET A 1 1.35 1.56 21.66
CA MET A 1 0.64 2.45 20.71
C MET A 1 0.42 1.65 19.43
N TYR A 2 -0.80 1.20 19.16
CA TYR A 2 -1.10 0.46 17.94
C TYR A 2 -1.23 1.46 16.81
N PHE A 3 -0.27 1.45 15.88
CA PHE A 3 -0.40 2.24 14.65
C PHE A 3 -1.37 1.48 13.74
N LEU A 4 -2.48 2.10 13.40
CA LEU A 4 -3.39 1.49 12.43
C LEU A 4 -2.73 1.55 11.06
N PRO A 5 -2.58 0.43 10.35
CA PRO A 5 -2.04 0.44 9.01
C PRO A 5 -2.95 1.25 8.09
N GLY A 6 -2.34 2.06 7.22
CA GLY A 6 -3.07 2.77 6.17
C GLY A 6 -3.80 1.81 5.25
N LEU A 7 -5.00 2.20 4.82
CA LEU A 7 -5.79 1.46 3.85
C LEU A 7 -6.41 2.39 2.82
N HIS A 8 -6.60 1.89 1.61
CA HIS A 8 -7.25 2.61 0.53
C HIS A 8 -8.16 1.68 -0.26
N VAL A 9 -9.40 2.09 -0.50
CA VAL A 9 -10.32 1.36 -1.37
C VAL A 9 -10.24 1.98 -2.76
N THR A 10 -9.90 1.17 -3.75
CA THR A 10 -9.84 1.59 -5.15
C THR A 10 -11.24 1.75 -5.73
N ASP A 11 -11.36 2.46 -6.86
CA ASP A 11 -12.63 2.59 -7.59
C ASP A 11 -13.20 1.23 -8.06
N SER A 12 -12.35 0.21 -8.23
CA SER A 12 -12.74 -1.17 -8.55
C SER A 12 -13.28 -1.95 -7.34
N GLY A 13 -13.26 -1.36 -6.15
CA GLY A 13 -13.69 -1.99 -4.90
C GLY A 13 -12.65 -2.92 -4.29
N GLN A 14 -11.41 -2.92 -4.80
CA GLN A 14 -10.30 -3.65 -4.19
C GLN A 14 -9.73 -2.82 -3.04
N VAL A 15 -9.15 -3.48 -2.05
CA VAL A 15 -8.57 -2.80 -0.89
C VAL A 15 -7.06 -2.91 -0.97
N LEU A 16 -6.37 -1.81 -0.72
CA LEU A 16 -4.92 -1.79 -0.48
C LEU A 16 -4.68 -1.61 1.01
N VAL A 17 -3.77 -2.39 1.58
CA VAL A 17 -3.44 -2.35 3.01
C VAL A 17 -1.94 -2.30 3.21
N CYS A 18 -1.49 -1.39 4.06
CA CYS A 18 -0.10 -1.30 4.50
C CYS A 18 0.24 -2.41 5.51
N GLY A 19 1.12 -3.31 5.14
CA GLY A 19 1.77 -4.23 6.07
C GLY A 19 2.92 -3.55 6.79
N TYR A 20 2.65 -2.88 7.92
CA TYR A 20 3.67 -2.10 8.66
C TYR A 20 4.91 -2.92 9.01
N LEU A 21 4.73 -4.11 9.62
CA LEU A 21 5.84 -4.98 10.03
C LEU A 21 6.37 -5.87 8.90
N THR A 22 5.58 -6.06 7.85
CA THR A 22 5.99 -6.89 6.70
C THR A 22 6.66 -6.06 5.62
N HIS A 23 6.71 -4.74 5.75
CA HIS A 23 7.30 -3.84 4.75
C HIS A 23 6.66 -4.03 3.36
N THR A 24 5.36 -4.28 3.33
CA THR A 24 4.61 -4.52 2.09
C THR A 24 3.36 -3.65 1.99
N VAL A 25 2.88 -3.45 0.77
CA VAL A 25 1.51 -3.03 0.47
C VAL A 25 0.86 -4.17 -0.26
N VAL A 26 -0.21 -4.71 0.31
CA VAL A 26 -0.95 -5.83 -0.25
C VAL A 26 -2.28 -5.38 -0.81
N GLN A 27 -2.69 -6.01 -1.89
CA GLN A 27 -4.04 -5.94 -2.39
C GLN A 27 -4.86 -7.06 -1.77
N VAL A 28 -6.01 -6.71 -1.22
CA VAL A 28 -6.99 -7.60 -0.63
C VAL A 28 -8.26 -7.57 -1.46
N ASP A 29 -8.99 -8.68 -1.44
CA ASP A 29 -10.30 -8.75 -2.05
C ASP A 29 -11.26 -7.70 -1.45
N ARG A 30 -12.36 -7.44 -2.17
CA ARG A 30 -13.38 -6.46 -1.76
C ARG A 30 -14.01 -6.74 -0.40
N ASP A 31 -13.94 -8.00 0.04
CA ASP A 31 -14.52 -8.47 1.30
C ASP A 31 -13.47 -8.42 2.44
N GLY A 32 -12.23 -8.01 2.14
CA GLY A 32 -11.10 -7.95 3.05
C GLY A 32 -10.64 -9.32 3.57
N ARG A 33 -10.99 -10.42 2.88
CA ARG A 33 -10.79 -11.79 3.39
C ARG A 33 -9.51 -12.45 2.92
N GLN A 34 -9.13 -12.23 1.66
CA GLN A 34 -7.97 -12.86 1.04
C GLN A 34 -7.04 -11.82 0.46
N ILE A 35 -5.75 -12.03 0.69
CA ILE A 35 -4.68 -11.31 0.00
C ILE A 35 -4.63 -11.82 -1.44
N LEU A 36 -4.79 -10.91 -2.39
CA LEU A 36 -4.74 -11.20 -3.83
C LEU A 36 -3.31 -11.08 -4.38
N ALA A 37 -2.58 -10.06 -3.95
CA ALA A 37 -1.22 -9.79 -4.43
C ALA A 37 -0.43 -8.92 -3.46
N GLU A 38 0.90 -9.08 -3.46
CA GLU A 38 1.82 -8.10 -2.89
C GLU A 38 2.20 -7.10 -3.99
N VAL A 39 1.73 -5.86 -3.86
CA VAL A 39 1.82 -4.87 -4.94
C VAL A 39 3.08 -4.02 -4.83
N VAL A 40 3.52 -3.77 -3.60
CA VAL A 40 4.79 -3.11 -3.32
C VAL A 40 5.46 -3.84 -2.17
N THR A 41 6.75 -4.12 -2.32
CA THR A 41 7.53 -4.88 -1.35
C THR A 41 8.76 -4.11 -0.90
N GLU A 42 9.46 -4.63 0.10
CA GLU A 42 10.77 -4.12 0.52
C GLU A 42 11.78 -4.06 -0.63
N ASN A 43 11.69 -4.98 -1.61
CA ASN A 43 12.55 -4.96 -2.80
C ASN A 43 12.31 -3.74 -3.70
N ASN A 44 11.13 -3.12 -3.63
CA ASN A 44 10.86 -1.85 -4.30
C ASN A 44 11.35 -0.65 -3.47
N GLY A 45 11.78 -0.87 -2.22
CA GLY A 45 12.21 0.17 -1.29
C GLY A 45 11.13 0.64 -0.32
N VAL A 46 10.02 -0.10 -0.16
CA VAL A 46 9.05 0.19 0.90
C VAL A 46 9.60 -0.25 2.25
N ILE A 47 9.63 0.67 3.22
CA ILE A 47 10.03 0.39 4.60
C ILE A 47 9.03 1.02 5.57
N LEU A 48 8.42 0.21 6.43
CA LEU A 48 7.44 0.66 7.43
C LEU A 48 6.34 1.56 6.83
N PRO A 49 5.54 1.05 5.87
CA PRO A 49 4.47 1.83 5.24
C PRO A 49 3.39 2.20 6.25
N LEU A 50 2.94 3.45 6.21
CA LEU A 50 1.94 4.01 7.11
C LEU A 50 0.65 4.44 6.39
N SER A 51 0.77 4.87 5.13
CA SER A 51 -0.36 5.31 4.32
C SER A 51 -0.18 4.86 2.88
N VAL A 52 -1.29 4.62 2.20
CA VAL A 52 -1.30 4.23 0.79
C VAL A 52 -2.44 4.93 0.07
N TYR A 53 -2.21 5.27 -1.20
CA TYR A 53 -3.21 5.80 -2.10
C TYR A 53 -2.99 5.25 -3.51
N TYR A 54 -4.08 4.93 -4.22
CA TYR A 54 -4.01 4.53 -5.62
C TYR A 54 -4.52 5.66 -6.52
N SER A 55 -3.66 6.15 -7.41
CA SER A 55 -4.03 7.09 -8.45
C SER A 55 -4.37 6.34 -9.73
N LYS A 56 -5.65 6.23 -10.06
CA LYS A 56 -6.11 5.66 -11.33
C LYS A 56 -5.61 6.42 -12.56
N HIS A 57 -5.41 7.74 -12.41
CA HIS A 57 -5.03 8.62 -13.51
C HIS A 57 -3.61 8.31 -14.00
N THR A 58 -2.70 8.03 -13.07
CA THR A 58 -1.30 7.76 -13.36
C THR A 58 -0.94 6.28 -13.24
N ARG A 59 -1.91 5.42 -12.88
CA ARG A 59 -1.69 4.00 -12.52
C ARG A 59 -0.54 3.86 -11.52
N SER A 60 -0.59 4.65 -10.45
CA SER A 60 0.49 4.74 -9.48
C SER A 60 -0.03 4.51 -8.07
N ILE A 61 0.78 3.81 -7.28
CA ILE A 61 0.58 3.62 -5.85
C ILE A 61 1.50 4.58 -5.13
N ILE A 62 0.92 5.44 -4.31
CA ILE A 62 1.63 6.41 -3.50
C ILE A 62 1.68 5.85 -2.08
N VAL A 63 2.88 5.70 -1.51
CA VAL A 63 3.07 5.13 -0.18
C VAL A 63 3.82 6.13 0.70
N GLY A 64 3.22 6.49 1.83
CA GLY A 64 3.88 7.24 2.89
C GLY A 64 4.52 6.28 3.89
N MET A 65 5.78 6.51 4.24
CA MET A 65 6.60 5.61 5.06
C MET A 65 7.04 6.30 6.37
N ARG A 66 7.35 5.52 7.41
CA ARG A 66 7.78 6.08 8.71
C ARG A 66 9.22 6.62 8.70
N ASN A 67 10.11 5.95 7.96
CA ASN A 67 11.55 6.20 8.06
C ASN A 67 12.10 7.16 7.00
N ASN A 68 11.26 7.56 6.06
CA ASN A 68 11.55 8.60 5.09
C ASN A 68 10.43 9.63 5.22
N THR A 69 10.78 10.88 5.49
CA THR A 69 9.83 12.01 5.31
C THR A 69 9.37 12.15 3.84
N ASP A 70 9.93 11.32 2.94
CA ASP A 70 9.56 11.22 1.54
C ASP A 70 8.35 10.33 1.30
N ILE A 71 7.41 10.88 0.53
CA ILE A 71 6.34 10.14 -0.11
C ILE A 71 6.93 9.51 -1.39
N THR A 72 6.88 8.19 -1.51
CA THR A 72 7.37 7.49 -2.70
C THR A 72 6.23 7.07 -3.61
N VAL A 73 6.41 7.30 -4.91
CA VAL A 73 5.44 6.94 -5.95
C VAL A 73 5.94 5.71 -6.70
N PHE A 74 5.20 4.61 -6.57
CA PHE A 74 5.39 3.37 -7.29
C PHE A 74 4.46 3.35 -8.50
N LYS A 75 4.94 2.91 -9.66
CA LYS A 75 4.08 2.70 -10.84
C LYS A 75 3.69 1.23 -10.92
N GLU A 76 2.41 0.99 -11.16
CA GLU A 76 1.91 -0.34 -11.52
C GLU A 76 2.48 -0.69 -12.90
N GLN A 77 3.12 -1.87 -13.03
CA GLN A 77 3.67 -2.39 -14.30
C GLN A 77 2.60 -3.13 -15.09
#